data_AF-A0A0N1JZ24-F1
#
_entry.id   AF-A0A0N1JZ24-F1
#
_cell.length_a   1.000
_cell.length_b   1.000
_cell.length_c   1.000
_cell.angle_alpha   90.00
_cell.angle_beta   90.00
_cell.angle_gamma   90.00
#
_symmetry.space_group_name_H-M   'P 1'
#
loop_
_entity.id
_entity.type
_entity.pdbx_description
1 polymer ?
#
loop_
_entity_poly.entity_id
_entity_poly.type
_entity_poly.pdbx_seq_one_letter_code
_entity_poly.pdbx_strand_id
1 'polypeptide(L)'
;MLQRLAALSAPAVPGAAPEVLSDRPDGTVVRGGSTVAKAHAPDCDPHDLAARLRIAAHPLLHGTLLPPLPATAPDGFLTLTDDGRALTRWPYGTPVSPDDPDAAPWEDAARLLARLHAVDVTQLPGPVPPMRGPAKSARALARMRTALAAGTRPSPLTAAAGAVVRAGEFLPPWARGAAPPPRTDLLCHGDLHLGQLIRHPAPDGPWLLIDIDDLGLGDGAWDLARPAAWFATGLLAPDLWSRFLAAYRTTGGRAVRPEGDPWPDLEIPARALTVQTAALAVAKAAAASRALDGTETAVVDACARMTSL
;
A
#
# COMPACT_ATOMS: atom_id res chain seq x y z
N MET A 1 -0.89 17.03 17.28
CA MET A 1 -0.76 15.62 16.84
C MET A 1 0.44 14.91 17.47
N LEU A 2 1.67 15.36 17.22
CA LEU A 2 2.90 14.70 17.69
C LEU A 2 2.92 14.41 19.21
N GLN A 3 2.49 15.36 20.05
CA GLN A 3 2.38 15.14 21.51
C GLN A 3 1.41 14.00 21.87
N ARG A 4 0.28 13.86 21.15
CA ARG A 4 -0.68 12.77 21.37
C ARG A 4 -0.11 11.43 20.93
N LEU A 5 0.56 11.39 19.77
CA LEU A 5 1.23 10.18 19.31
C LEU A 5 2.37 9.76 20.23
N ALA A 6 3.17 10.71 20.71
CA ALA A 6 4.19 10.48 21.72
C ALA A 6 3.58 9.83 22.98
N ALA A 7 2.50 10.40 23.52
CA ALA A 7 1.80 9.82 24.67
C ALA A 7 1.25 8.41 24.41
N LEU A 8 0.69 8.18 23.22
CA LEU A 8 0.13 6.88 22.83
C LEU A 8 1.21 5.80 22.58
N SER A 9 2.40 6.25 22.18
CA SER A 9 3.59 5.40 21.98
C SER A 9 4.47 5.25 23.22
N ALA A 10 4.21 6.02 24.29
CA ALA A 10 5.12 6.09 25.43
C ALA A 10 5.29 4.72 26.10
N PRO A 11 6.53 4.25 26.33
CA PRO A 11 6.76 3.07 27.15
C PRO A 11 6.34 3.37 28.61
N ALA A 12 6.01 2.32 29.37
CA ALA A 12 5.79 2.43 30.83
C ALA A 12 7.03 2.91 31.60
N VAL A 13 8.19 3.04 30.94
CA VAL A 13 9.48 3.47 31.52
C VAL A 13 9.71 4.96 31.22
N PRO A 14 9.90 5.82 32.25
CA PRO A 14 10.18 7.24 32.05
C PRO A 14 11.54 7.50 31.38
N GLY A 15 11.60 8.41 30.39
CA GLY A 15 12.85 9.08 29.98
C GLY A 15 13.30 8.91 28.53
N ALA A 16 12.72 7.99 27.73
CA ALA A 16 13.04 7.88 26.31
C ALA A 16 12.22 8.90 25.49
N ALA A 17 12.90 9.74 24.71
CA ALA A 17 12.24 10.68 23.82
C ALA A 17 11.57 9.93 22.65
N PRO A 18 10.35 10.33 22.25
CA PRO A 18 9.67 9.75 21.09
C PRO A 18 10.42 10.08 19.79
N GLU A 19 10.52 9.11 18.90
CA GLU A 19 11.16 9.24 17.59
C GLU A 19 10.08 9.35 16.50
N VAL A 20 10.15 10.37 15.64
CA VAL A 20 9.25 10.49 14.49
C VAL A 20 9.80 9.64 13.35
N LEU A 21 9.12 8.55 13.02
CA LEU A 21 9.53 7.64 11.92
C LEU A 21 9.04 8.14 10.56
N SER A 22 7.88 8.80 10.53
CA SER A 22 7.31 9.40 9.32
C SER A 22 6.34 10.52 9.68
N ASP A 23 6.37 11.63 8.95
CA ASP A 23 5.37 12.69 9.05
C ASP A 23 4.93 13.13 7.66
N ARG A 24 3.77 12.63 7.24
CA ARG A 24 3.17 12.92 5.94
C ARG A 24 1.71 13.34 6.13
N PRO A 25 1.13 14.12 5.20
CA PRO A 25 -0.28 14.54 5.30
C PRO A 25 -1.28 13.37 5.41
N ASP A 26 -0.94 12.22 4.81
CA ASP A 26 -1.71 10.98 4.81
C ASP A 26 -1.37 10.03 5.98
N GLY A 27 -0.37 10.35 6.80
CA GLY A 27 -0.02 9.53 7.96
C GLY A 27 1.18 10.05 8.75
N THR A 28 1.04 10.08 10.07
CA THR A 28 2.15 10.42 10.99
C THR A 28 2.42 9.22 11.89
N VAL A 29 3.69 8.81 11.99
CA VAL A 29 4.14 7.61 12.71
C VAL A 29 5.22 8.01 13.71
N VAL A 30 4.98 7.70 14.99
CA VAL A 30 5.88 8.02 16.10
C VAL A 30 6.15 6.77 16.91
N ARG A 31 7.42 6.53 17.23
CA ARG A 31 7.88 5.43 18.06
C ARG A 31 8.19 5.91 19.47
N GLY A 32 7.76 5.14 20.46
CA GLY A 32 8.21 5.23 21.85
C GLY A 32 8.62 3.85 22.34
N GLY A 33 9.91 3.63 22.52
CA GLY A 33 10.45 2.32 22.90
C GLY A 33 10.07 1.20 21.92
N SER A 34 9.27 0.23 22.39
CA SER A 34 8.79 -0.92 21.62
C SER A 34 7.39 -0.71 21.00
N THR A 35 6.80 0.48 21.13
CA THR A 35 5.47 0.79 20.58
C THR A 35 5.57 1.85 19.49
N VAL A 36 4.75 1.71 18.46
CA VAL A 36 4.53 2.69 17.41
C VAL A 36 3.10 3.19 17.49
N ALA A 37 2.92 4.51 17.50
CA ALA A 37 1.64 5.16 17.33
C ALA A 37 1.53 5.71 15.91
N LYS A 38 0.41 5.43 15.24
CA LYS A 38 0.10 5.95 13.90
C LYS A 38 -1.16 6.81 13.96
N ALA A 39 -1.05 8.04 13.47
CA ALA A 39 -2.20 8.87 13.11
C ALA A 39 -2.51 8.66 11.63
N HIS A 40 -3.70 8.17 11.35
CA HIS A 40 -4.19 7.86 10.01
C HIS A 40 -4.54 9.13 9.23
N ALA A 41 -4.76 8.98 7.92
CA ALA A 41 -5.20 10.08 7.07
C ALA A 41 -6.50 10.70 7.62
N PRO A 42 -6.66 12.05 7.56
CA PRO A 42 -7.86 12.72 8.09
C PRO A 42 -9.18 12.27 7.44
N ASP A 43 -9.12 11.76 6.22
CA ASP A 43 -10.24 11.28 5.43
C ASP A 43 -10.42 9.75 5.49
N CYS A 44 -9.70 9.08 6.39
CA CYS A 44 -9.90 7.66 6.67
C CYS A 44 -11.23 7.48 7.40
N ASP A 45 -12.07 6.55 6.91
CA ASP A 45 -13.30 6.17 7.59
C ASP A 45 -12.95 5.37 8.87
N PRO A 46 -13.27 5.89 10.07
CA PRO A 46 -12.97 5.20 11.33
C PRO A 46 -13.65 3.84 11.48
N HIS A 47 -14.82 3.63 10.86
CA HIS A 47 -15.55 2.37 10.93
C HIS A 47 -14.86 1.28 10.11
N ASP A 48 -14.49 1.59 8.85
CA ASP A 48 -13.72 0.69 8.00
C ASP A 48 -12.36 0.37 8.63
N LEU A 49 -11.68 1.37 9.19
CA LEU A 49 -10.41 1.17 9.87
C LEU A 49 -10.57 0.26 11.10
N ALA A 50 -11.61 0.45 11.91
CA ALA A 50 -11.89 -0.43 13.05
C ALA A 50 -12.13 -1.89 12.60
N ALA A 51 -12.81 -2.10 11.47
CA ALA A 51 -12.99 -3.44 10.89
C ALA A 51 -11.65 -4.04 10.44
N ARG A 52 -10.82 -3.29 9.72
CA ARG A 52 -9.48 -3.73 9.28
C ARG A 52 -8.57 -4.06 10.46
N LEU A 53 -8.63 -3.29 11.55
CA LEU A 53 -7.87 -3.57 12.78
C LEU A 53 -8.30 -4.88 13.45
N ARG A 54 -9.61 -5.15 13.53
CA ARG A 54 -10.13 -6.43 14.04
C ARG A 54 -9.71 -7.62 13.18
N ILE A 55 -9.66 -7.44 11.85
CA ILE A 55 -9.17 -8.46 10.91
C ILE A 55 -7.67 -8.70 11.12
N ALA A 56 -6.87 -7.63 11.24
CA ALA A 56 -5.43 -7.73 11.48
C ALA A 56 -5.09 -8.41 12.82
N ALA A 57 -5.94 -8.24 13.83
CA ALA A 57 -5.81 -8.91 15.12
C ALA A 57 -6.36 -10.36 15.14
N HIS A 58 -7.01 -10.82 14.07
CA HIS A 58 -7.67 -12.12 14.06
C HIS A 58 -6.66 -13.27 13.98
N PRO A 59 -6.87 -14.39 14.71
CA PRO A 59 -5.89 -15.50 14.74
C PRO A 59 -5.54 -16.10 13.38
N LEU A 60 -6.45 -16.05 12.40
CA LEU A 60 -6.19 -16.52 11.02
C LEU A 60 -5.09 -15.70 10.31
N LEU A 61 -4.78 -14.50 10.80
CA LEU A 61 -3.80 -13.59 10.21
C LEU A 61 -2.46 -13.61 10.96
N HIS A 62 -2.35 -14.39 12.04
CA HIS A 62 -1.08 -14.56 12.75
C HIS A 62 0.01 -15.10 11.82
N GLY A 63 1.21 -14.51 11.88
CA GLY A 63 2.31 -14.84 10.97
C GLY A 63 2.15 -14.27 9.55
N THR A 64 1.10 -13.47 9.30
CA THR A 64 0.87 -12.78 8.03
C THR A 64 0.76 -11.27 8.21
N LEU A 65 -0.15 -10.79 9.06
CA LEU A 65 -0.25 -9.38 9.44
C LEU A 65 0.35 -9.17 10.84
N LEU A 66 0.95 -8.01 11.07
CA LEU A 66 1.29 -7.59 12.42
C LEU A 66 -0.01 -7.29 13.19
N PRO A 67 -0.27 -7.92 14.35
CA PRO A 67 -1.45 -7.58 15.14
C PRO A 67 -1.30 -6.19 15.80
N PRO A 68 -2.35 -5.36 15.80
CA PRO A 68 -2.35 -4.08 16.51
C PRO A 68 -2.31 -4.30 18.03
N LEU A 69 -1.80 -3.30 18.75
CA LEU A 69 -1.90 -3.23 20.21
C LEU A 69 -3.22 -2.54 20.61
N PRO A 70 -3.82 -2.90 21.76
CA PRO A 70 -4.97 -2.17 22.30
C PRO A 70 -4.66 -0.68 22.47
N ALA A 71 -5.53 0.18 21.95
CA ALA A 71 -5.47 1.64 22.09
C ALA A 71 -6.43 2.15 23.19
N THR A 72 -7.58 1.49 23.35
CA THR A 72 -8.56 1.70 24.42
C THR A 72 -8.93 0.35 25.03
N ALA A 73 -9.22 0.33 26.34
CA ALA A 73 -9.52 -0.92 27.04
C ALA A 73 -10.99 -1.37 26.82
N PRO A 74 -11.28 -2.68 26.76
CA PRO A 74 -10.34 -3.80 26.65
C PRO A 74 -9.97 -4.17 25.20
N ASP A 75 -10.83 -3.86 24.22
CA ASP A 75 -10.75 -4.41 22.84
C ASP A 75 -10.75 -3.35 21.73
N GLY A 76 -10.53 -2.09 22.08
CA GLY A 76 -10.48 -1.02 21.09
C GLY A 76 -9.07 -0.84 20.54
N PHE A 77 -8.85 -1.16 19.26
CA PHE A 77 -7.57 -0.90 18.56
C PHE A 77 -7.42 0.55 18.07
N LEU A 78 -8.46 1.36 18.27
CA LEU A 78 -8.59 2.70 17.72
C LEU A 78 -9.00 3.69 18.81
N THR A 79 -8.42 4.89 18.76
CA THR A 79 -8.94 6.07 19.46
C THR A 79 -9.03 7.24 18.50
N LEU A 80 -9.95 8.17 18.75
CA LEU A 80 -10.11 9.38 17.95
C LEU A 80 -9.57 10.60 18.71
N THR A 81 -9.04 11.56 17.98
CA THR A 81 -8.80 12.91 18.50
C THR A 81 -10.10 13.73 18.52
N ASP A 82 -10.10 14.86 19.22
CA ASP A 82 -11.25 15.79 19.24
C ASP A 82 -11.67 16.29 17.84
N ASP A 83 -10.71 16.39 16.92
CA ASP A 83 -10.93 16.71 15.50
C ASP A 83 -11.26 15.48 14.63
N GLY A 84 -11.50 14.31 15.25
CA GLY A 84 -11.96 13.09 14.59
C GLY A 84 -10.86 12.25 13.92
N ARG A 85 -9.59 12.62 14.05
CA ARG A 85 -8.47 11.88 13.44
C ARG A 85 -8.19 10.58 14.19
N ALA A 86 -8.15 9.49 13.43
CA ALA A 86 -7.94 8.14 13.93
C ALA A 86 -6.48 7.87 14.36
N LEU A 87 -6.29 7.31 15.55
CA LEU A 87 -4.99 6.92 16.12
C LEU A 87 -4.97 5.43 16.49
N THR A 88 -3.86 4.75 16.22
CA THR A 88 -3.67 3.31 16.48
C THR A 88 -2.30 3.03 17.08
N ARG A 89 -2.17 1.86 17.73
CA ARG A 89 -0.92 1.39 18.36
C ARG A 89 -0.47 0.06 17.77
N TRP A 90 0.85 -0.10 17.64
CA TRP A 90 1.46 -1.27 17.01
C TRP A 90 2.76 -1.65 17.73
N PRO A 91 3.14 -2.93 17.73
CA PRO A 91 4.50 -3.32 18.12
C PRO A 91 5.51 -2.70 17.15
N TYR A 92 6.67 -2.29 17.66
CA TYR A 92 7.79 -1.91 16.81
C TYR A 92 8.45 -3.16 16.20
N GLY A 93 8.89 -3.03 14.95
CA GLY A 93 9.68 -4.02 14.24
C GLY A 93 10.68 -3.36 13.30
N THR A 94 11.59 -4.15 12.75
CA THR A 94 12.65 -3.65 11.84
C THR A 94 12.11 -3.63 10.41
N PRO A 95 12.01 -2.47 9.74
CA PRO A 95 11.55 -2.40 8.35
C PRO A 95 12.61 -2.94 7.38
N VAL A 96 12.22 -3.17 6.13
CA VAL A 96 13.16 -3.42 5.04
C VAL A 96 14.14 -2.25 4.92
N SER A 97 15.44 -2.54 4.89
CA SER A 97 16.49 -1.51 4.75
C SER A 97 16.44 -0.89 3.35
N PRO A 98 16.37 0.45 3.21
CA PRO A 98 16.50 1.09 1.90
C PRO A 98 17.95 1.09 1.38
N ASP A 99 18.93 0.88 2.26
CA ASP A 99 20.36 0.96 1.94
C ASP A 99 20.92 -0.33 1.32
N ASP A 100 20.12 -1.41 1.30
CA ASP A 100 20.47 -2.70 0.67
C ASP A 100 19.29 -3.23 -0.16
N PRO A 101 19.03 -2.65 -1.36
CA PRO A 101 17.93 -3.07 -2.22
C PRO A 101 18.05 -4.52 -2.72
N ASP A 102 19.27 -5.05 -2.81
CA ASP A 102 19.53 -6.41 -3.27
C ASP A 102 19.11 -7.46 -2.23
N ALA A 103 19.09 -7.08 -0.95
CA ALA A 103 18.55 -7.90 0.15
C ALA A 103 17.02 -7.76 0.34
N ALA A 104 16.31 -7.08 -0.57
CA ALA A 104 14.87 -6.94 -0.50
C ALA A 104 14.16 -8.31 -0.42
N PRO A 105 13.24 -8.53 0.55
CA PRO A 105 12.67 -9.85 0.84
C PRO A 105 11.49 -10.19 -0.08
N TRP A 106 11.72 -10.21 -1.40
CA TRP A 106 10.68 -10.41 -2.41
C TRP A 106 9.93 -11.75 -2.25
N GLU A 107 10.66 -12.85 -2.05
CA GLU A 107 10.04 -14.17 -1.88
C GLU A 107 9.23 -14.26 -0.58
N ASP A 108 9.64 -13.57 0.48
CA ASP A 108 8.87 -13.53 1.72
C ASP A 108 7.61 -12.66 1.57
N ALA A 109 7.70 -11.54 0.84
CA ALA A 109 6.52 -10.75 0.46
C ALA A 109 5.53 -11.59 -0.35
N ALA A 110 6.01 -12.36 -1.33
CA ALA A 110 5.19 -13.27 -2.12
C ALA A 110 4.50 -14.32 -1.25
N ARG A 111 5.24 -14.95 -0.33
CA ARG A 111 4.70 -15.93 0.63
C ARG A 111 3.63 -15.32 1.53
N LEU A 112 3.86 -14.10 2.03
CA LEU A 112 2.90 -13.37 2.87
C LEU A 112 1.61 -13.06 2.11
N LEU A 113 1.70 -12.57 0.87
CA LEU A 113 0.53 -12.34 0.01
C LEU A 113 -0.23 -13.63 -0.27
N ALA A 114 0.47 -14.73 -0.57
CA ALA A 114 -0.20 -16.00 -0.83
C ALA A 114 -0.99 -16.47 0.40
N ARG A 115 -0.42 -16.36 1.60
CA ARG A 115 -1.12 -16.65 2.86
C ARG A 115 -2.32 -15.73 3.09
N LEU A 116 -2.18 -14.43 2.82
CA LEU A 116 -3.28 -13.47 2.94
C LEU A 116 -4.46 -13.84 2.03
N HIS A 117 -4.17 -14.16 0.76
CA HIS A 117 -5.18 -14.57 -0.22
C HIS A 117 -5.78 -15.96 0.06
N ALA A 118 -5.15 -16.78 0.90
CA ALA A 118 -5.66 -18.09 1.29
C ALA A 118 -6.67 -18.04 2.45
N VAL A 119 -6.80 -16.89 3.13
CA VAL A 119 -7.73 -16.73 4.25
C VAL A 119 -9.17 -16.91 3.79
N ASP A 120 -9.92 -17.75 4.51
CA ASP A 120 -11.36 -17.85 4.34
C ASP A 120 -12.03 -16.61 4.96
N VAL A 121 -12.49 -15.71 4.08
CA VAL A 121 -13.09 -14.43 4.46
C VAL A 121 -14.41 -14.58 5.22
N THR A 122 -15.07 -15.74 5.13
CA THR A 122 -16.31 -16.02 5.86
C THR A 122 -16.08 -16.23 7.36
N GLN A 123 -14.83 -16.52 7.75
CA GLN A 123 -14.42 -16.69 9.14
C GLN A 123 -13.93 -15.39 9.80
N LEU A 124 -13.89 -14.28 9.04
CA LEU A 124 -13.41 -12.99 9.53
C LEU A 124 -14.51 -12.17 10.22
N PRO A 125 -14.14 -11.27 11.15
CA PRO A 125 -15.14 -10.54 11.92
C PRO A 125 -15.81 -9.39 11.13
N GLY A 126 -17.13 -9.50 10.94
CA GLY A 126 -18.00 -8.48 10.35
C GLY A 126 -18.00 -8.47 8.82
N PRO A 127 -18.74 -7.55 8.15
CA PRO A 127 -18.52 -7.36 6.73
C PRO A 127 -17.09 -6.82 6.54
N VAL A 128 -16.30 -7.51 5.74
CA VAL A 128 -14.95 -7.07 5.38
C VAL A 128 -15.08 -5.88 4.42
N PRO A 129 -14.49 -4.71 4.72
CA PRO A 129 -14.54 -3.56 3.82
C PRO A 129 -13.92 -3.90 2.45
N PRO A 130 -14.28 -3.19 1.36
CA PRO A 130 -13.58 -3.36 0.10
C PRO A 130 -12.12 -2.92 0.23
N MET A 131 -11.22 -3.58 -0.49
CA MET A 131 -9.85 -3.08 -0.65
C MET A 131 -9.87 -1.72 -1.37
N ARG A 132 -8.86 -0.89 -1.13
CA ARG A 132 -8.85 0.49 -1.67
C ARG A 132 -7.94 0.70 -2.89
N GLY A 133 -7.31 -0.35 -3.42
CA GLY A 133 -6.39 -0.28 -4.56
C GLY A 133 -6.91 0.54 -5.76
N PRO A 134 -8.03 0.15 -6.40
CA PRO A 134 -8.60 0.91 -7.52
C PRO A 134 -9.02 2.34 -7.14
N ALA A 135 -9.55 2.55 -5.93
CA ALA A 135 -9.89 3.87 -5.43
C ALA A 135 -8.65 4.76 -5.24
N LYS A 136 -7.50 4.19 -4.85
CA LYS A 136 -6.20 4.90 -4.78
C LYS A 136 -5.71 5.31 -6.15
N SER A 137 -5.88 4.47 -7.18
CA SER A 137 -5.57 4.86 -8.56
C SER A 137 -6.39 6.06 -9.02
N ALA A 138 -7.70 6.08 -8.73
CA ALA A 138 -8.57 7.23 -9.02
C ALA A 138 -8.14 8.50 -8.26
N ARG A 139 -7.84 8.37 -6.96
CA ARG A 139 -7.33 9.46 -6.12
C ARG A 139 -6.01 10.03 -6.61
N ALA A 140 -5.11 9.20 -7.12
CA ALA A 140 -3.83 9.65 -7.65
C ALA A 140 -4.02 10.57 -8.88
N LEU A 141 -4.91 10.20 -9.80
CA LEU A 141 -5.28 11.03 -10.95
C LEU A 141 -5.94 12.35 -10.51
N ALA A 142 -6.86 12.30 -9.54
CA ALA A 142 -7.47 13.51 -8.99
C ALA A 142 -6.43 14.44 -8.36
N ARG A 143 -5.52 13.90 -7.54
CA ARG A 143 -4.43 14.64 -6.90
C ARG A 143 -3.50 15.29 -7.92
N MET A 144 -3.17 14.59 -9.00
CA MET A 144 -2.38 15.14 -10.12
C MET A 144 -3.09 16.35 -10.75
N ARG A 145 -4.38 16.21 -11.08
CA ARG A 145 -5.17 17.30 -11.68
C ARG A 145 -5.25 18.52 -10.76
N THR A 146 -5.49 18.32 -9.46
CA THR A 146 -5.51 19.40 -8.48
C THR A 146 -4.16 20.11 -8.37
N ALA A 147 -3.06 19.36 -8.30
CA ALA A 147 -1.72 19.94 -8.20
C ALA A 147 -1.36 20.79 -9.43
N LEU A 148 -1.76 20.36 -10.62
CA LEU A 148 -1.52 21.11 -11.86
C LEU A 148 -2.41 22.35 -11.98
N ALA A 149 -3.67 22.26 -11.54
CA ALA A 149 -4.60 23.39 -11.54
C ALA A 149 -4.17 24.52 -10.59
N ALA A 150 -3.44 24.20 -9.52
CA ALA A 150 -2.86 25.19 -8.62
C ALA A 150 -1.65 25.94 -9.23
N GLY A 151 -1.06 25.43 -10.32
CA GLY A 151 0.04 26.06 -11.03
C GLY A 151 -0.43 27.19 -11.95
N THR A 152 0.37 28.26 -12.04
CA THR A 152 0.00 29.47 -12.81
C THR A 152 0.53 29.51 -14.25
N ARG A 153 1.36 28.53 -14.67
CA ARG A 153 1.97 28.50 -16.00
C ARG A 153 1.97 27.09 -16.61
N PRO A 154 1.81 26.97 -17.95
CA PRO A 154 2.04 25.71 -18.66
C PRO A 154 3.42 25.16 -18.34
N SER A 155 3.49 23.88 -17.99
CA SER A 155 4.71 23.20 -17.55
C SER A 155 4.93 21.96 -18.42
N PRO A 156 6.18 21.48 -18.61
CA PRO A 156 6.44 20.15 -19.17
C PRO A 156 5.63 19.03 -18.49
N LEU A 157 5.27 19.24 -17.21
CA LEU A 157 4.39 18.35 -16.45
C LEU A 157 2.97 18.24 -17.04
N THR A 158 2.48 19.25 -17.79
CA THR A 158 1.17 19.20 -18.45
C THR A 158 1.14 18.14 -19.56
N ALA A 159 2.22 18.03 -20.34
CA ALA A 159 2.32 16.99 -21.38
C ALA A 159 2.39 15.58 -20.76
N ALA A 160 3.21 15.43 -19.70
CA ALA A 160 3.28 14.20 -18.90
C ALA A 160 1.91 13.80 -18.36
N ALA A 161 1.19 14.75 -17.74
CA ALA A 161 -0.16 14.52 -17.23
C ALA A 161 -1.14 14.09 -18.31
N GLY A 162 -1.05 14.68 -19.52
CA GLY A 162 -1.85 14.28 -20.66
C GLY A 162 -1.64 12.81 -21.05
N ALA A 163 -0.39 12.33 -21.06
CA ALA A 163 -0.10 10.92 -21.31
C ALA A 163 -0.68 10.01 -20.22
N VAL A 164 -0.55 10.40 -18.95
CA VAL A 164 -1.07 9.66 -17.80
C VAL A 164 -2.60 9.57 -17.83
N VAL A 165 -3.30 10.67 -18.15
CA VAL A 165 -4.76 10.69 -18.26
C VAL A 165 -5.23 9.77 -19.38
N ARG A 166 -4.63 9.87 -20.58
CA ARG A 166 -5.00 8.99 -21.70
C ARG A 166 -4.78 7.52 -21.35
N ALA A 167 -3.64 7.17 -20.77
CA ALA A 167 -3.38 5.80 -20.33
C ALA A 167 -4.41 5.31 -19.32
N GLY A 168 -4.81 6.18 -18.38
CA GLY A 168 -5.88 5.91 -17.43
C GLY A 168 -7.24 5.65 -18.11
N GLU A 169 -7.58 6.38 -19.18
CA GLU A 169 -8.85 6.23 -19.90
C GLU A 169 -9.01 4.87 -20.60
N PHE A 170 -7.92 4.23 -21.02
CA PHE A 170 -7.93 2.87 -21.58
C PHE A 170 -8.15 1.78 -20.53
N LEU A 171 -8.07 2.10 -19.23
CA LEU A 171 -8.33 1.12 -18.18
C LEU A 171 -9.84 0.85 -18.06
N PRO A 172 -10.23 -0.41 -17.81
CA PRO A 172 -11.63 -0.74 -17.59
C PRO A 172 -12.20 0.03 -16.37
N PRO A 173 -13.52 0.32 -16.34
CA PRO A 173 -14.12 1.12 -15.28
C PRO A 173 -13.78 0.67 -13.85
N TRP A 174 -13.68 -0.64 -13.62
CA TRP A 174 -13.37 -1.18 -12.31
C TRP A 174 -11.96 -0.84 -11.82
N ALA A 175 -10.96 -0.89 -12.71
CA ALA A 175 -9.58 -0.54 -12.38
C ALA A 175 -9.40 0.97 -12.16
N ARG A 176 -10.35 1.76 -12.65
CA ARG A 176 -10.46 3.21 -12.41
C ARG A 176 -11.24 3.55 -11.14
N GLY A 177 -11.72 2.56 -10.38
CA GLY A 177 -12.60 2.79 -9.23
C GLY A 177 -13.99 3.34 -9.59
N ALA A 178 -14.40 3.21 -10.86
CA ALA A 178 -15.70 3.69 -11.36
C ALA A 178 -16.77 2.59 -11.44
N ALA A 179 -16.40 1.33 -11.18
CA ALA A 179 -17.30 0.19 -11.08
C ALA A 179 -16.72 -0.84 -10.08
N PRO A 180 -17.54 -1.79 -9.58
CA PRO A 180 -17.03 -2.91 -8.78
C PRO A 180 -16.03 -3.77 -9.56
N PRO A 181 -14.98 -4.31 -8.91
CA PRO A 181 -14.05 -5.24 -9.55
C PRO A 181 -14.73 -6.58 -9.89
N PRO A 182 -14.22 -7.29 -10.92
CA PRO A 182 -14.80 -8.56 -11.36
C PRO A 182 -14.61 -9.68 -10.34
N ARG A 183 -13.61 -9.56 -9.45
CA ARG A 183 -13.31 -10.47 -8.34
C ARG A 183 -13.27 -9.70 -7.03
N THR A 184 -13.91 -10.25 -6.00
CA THR A 184 -13.98 -9.68 -4.63
C THR A 184 -13.93 -10.77 -3.56
N ASP A 185 -13.41 -11.94 -3.90
CA ASP A 185 -13.44 -13.14 -3.06
C ASP A 185 -12.17 -13.30 -2.19
N LEU A 186 -11.14 -12.48 -2.44
CA LEU A 186 -9.88 -12.55 -1.72
C LEU A 186 -9.74 -11.38 -0.76
N LEU A 187 -9.16 -11.66 0.41
CA LEU A 187 -8.61 -10.63 1.28
C LEU A 187 -7.31 -10.13 0.66
N CYS A 188 -7.29 -8.86 0.25
CA CYS A 188 -6.14 -8.20 -0.37
C CYS A 188 -5.58 -7.14 0.58
N HIS A 189 -4.27 -6.92 0.53
CA HIS A 189 -3.56 -5.85 1.21
C HIS A 189 -3.98 -4.47 0.66
N GLY A 190 -4.15 -4.36 -0.66
CA GLY A 190 -4.69 -3.19 -1.35
C GLY A 190 -3.67 -2.12 -1.77
N ASP A 191 -2.44 -2.13 -1.22
CA ASP A 191 -1.36 -1.21 -1.63
C ASP A 191 0.06 -1.75 -1.40
N LEU A 192 0.29 -3.06 -1.54
CA LEU A 192 1.59 -3.67 -1.21
C LEU A 192 2.80 -2.92 -1.81
N HIS A 193 3.76 -2.59 -0.96
CA HIS A 193 5.14 -2.24 -1.32
C HIS A 193 6.13 -2.73 -0.26
N LEU A 194 7.42 -2.82 -0.60
CA LEU A 194 8.43 -3.40 0.31
C LEU A 194 8.56 -2.66 1.66
N GLY A 195 8.31 -1.35 1.68
CA GLY A 195 8.22 -0.58 2.93
C GLY A 195 7.06 -0.96 3.88
N GLN A 196 6.18 -1.88 3.49
CA GLN A 196 5.09 -2.41 4.32
C GLN A 196 5.40 -3.81 4.90
N LEU A 197 6.69 -4.18 4.92
CA LEU A 197 7.17 -5.35 5.62
C LEU A 197 8.02 -4.95 6.82
N ILE A 198 7.80 -5.63 7.95
CA ILE A 198 8.66 -5.51 9.13
C ILE A 198 9.03 -6.89 9.66
N ARG A 199 10.21 -7.00 10.28
CA ARG A 199 10.57 -8.13 11.13
C ARG A 199 10.07 -7.90 12.54
N HIS A 200 9.31 -8.85 13.07
CA HIS A 200 8.84 -8.81 14.46
C HIS A 200 8.85 -10.20 15.10
N PRO A 201 9.40 -10.36 16.33
CA PRO A 201 10.11 -9.35 17.11
C PRO A 201 11.41 -8.90 16.43
N ALA A 202 11.80 -7.63 16.62
CA ALA A 202 13.04 -7.11 16.08
C ALA A 202 14.28 -7.71 16.79
N PRO A 203 15.44 -7.84 16.11
CA PRO A 203 15.65 -7.53 14.70
C PRO A 203 15.39 -8.73 13.76
N ASP A 204 15.34 -9.96 14.29
CA ASP A 204 15.48 -11.19 13.50
C ASP A 204 14.19 -12.00 13.35
N GLY A 205 13.06 -11.49 13.84
CA GLY A 205 11.76 -12.15 13.71
C GLY A 205 11.31 -12.35 12.26
N PRO A 206 10.24 -13.15 12.04
CA PRO A 206 9.65 -13.32 10.72
C PRO A 206 9.17 -11.99 10.15
N TRP A 207 9.12 -11.93 8.81
CA TRP A 207 8.47 -10.84 8.10
C TRP A 207 6.95 -10.90 8.30
N LEU A 208 6.35 -9.73 8.54
CA LEU A 208 4.91 -9.50 8.63
C LEU A 208 4.53 -8.29 7.79
N LEU A 209 3.31 -8.32 7.26
CA LEU A 209 2.69 -7.19 6.57
C LEU A 209 2.17 -6.16 7.59
N ILE A 210 2.32 -4.88 7.27
CA ILE A 210 1.81 -3.73 8.03
C ILE A 210 1.04 -2.79 7.11
N ASP A 211 0.49 -1.70 7.68
CA ASP A 211 -0.20 -0.65 6.91
C ASP A 211 -1.52 -1.12 6.30
N ILE A 212 -2.42 -1.61 7.16
CA ILE A 212 -3.71 -2.22 6.82
C ILE A 212 -4.79 -1.23 6.35
N ASP A 213 -4.45 0.03 6.07
CA ASP A 213 -5.40 1.11 5.76
C ASP A 213 -6.23 0.83 4.49
N ASP A 214 -5.70 0.00 3.60
CA ASP A 214 -6.31 -0.36 2.32
C ASP A 214 -6.72 -1.83 2.24
N LEU A 215 -6.55 -2.59 3.35
CA LEU A 215 -6.89 -4.00 3.47
C LEU A 215 -8.39 -4.21 3.22
N GLY A 216 -8.76 -5.23 2.45
CA GLY A 216 -10.17 -5.56 2.25
C GLY A 216 -10.43 -6.56 1.14
N LEU A 217 -11.70 -6.77 0.82
CA LEU A 217 -12.12 -7.66 -0.27
C LEU A 217 -11.81 -7.05 -1.64
N GLY A 218 -11.22 -7.84 -2.51
CA GLY A 218 -10.86 -7.39 -3.86
C GLY A 218 -10.36 -8.46 -4.78
N ASP A 219 -9.82 -7.99 -5.91
CA ASP A 219 -9.06 -8.81 -6.84
C ASP A 219 -7.61 -8.93 -6.35
N GLY A 220 -7.18 -10.15 -6.01
CA GLY A 220 -5.83 -10.40 -5.48
C GLY A 220 -4.70 -10.06 -6.46
N ALA A 221 -4.98 -9.96 -7.76
CA ALA A 221 -3.98 -9.53 -8.74
C ALA A 221 -3.50 -8.09 -8.49
N TRP A 222 -4.29 -7.29 -7.77
CA TRP A 222 -3.92 -5.94 -7.38
C TRP A 222 -2.70 -5.89 -6.45
N ASP A 223 -2.57 -6.87 -5.54
CA ASP A 223 -1.41 -6.94 -4.65
C ASP A 223 -0.11 -7.32 -5.39
N LEU A 224 -0.23 -7.95 -6.55
CA LEU A 224 0.88 -8.30 -7.43
C LEU A 224 1.18 -7.20 -8.46
N ALA A 225 0.34 -6.17 -8.54
CA ALA A 225 0.42 -5.13 -9.56
C ALA A 225 1.75 -4.37 -9.52
N ARG A 226 2.34 -4.17 -8.34
CA ARG A 226 3.60 -3.41 -8.20
C ARG A 226 4.82 -4.14 -8.75
N PRO A 227 5.14 -5.35 -8.30
CA PRO A 227 6.22 -6.10 -8.92
C PRO A 227 5.95 -6.37 -10.40
N ALA A 228 4.70 -6.61 -10.81
CA ALA A 228 4.35 -6.79 -12.23
C ALA A 228 4.59 -5.53 -13.06
N ALA A 229 4.15 -4.35 -12.59
CA ALA A 229 4.39 -3.07 -13.24
C ALA A 229 5.87 -2.76 -13.36
N TRP A 230 6.63 -2.97 -12.28
CA TRP A 230 8.08 -2.75 -12.28
C TRP A 230 8.80 -3.69 -13.23
N PHE A 231 8.40 -4.95 -13.31
CA PHE A 231 8.93 -5.88 -14.30
C PHE A 231 8.61 -5.42 -15.73
N ALA A 232 7.36 -5.04 -16.01
CA ALA A 232 6.93 -4.54 -17.32
C ALA A 232 7.66 -3.26 -17.77
N THR A 233 8.08 -2.42 -16.82
CA THR A 233 8.83 -1.18 -17.10
C THR A 233 10.34 -1.33 -17.00
N GLY A 234 10.86 -2.52 -16.69
CA GLY A 234 12.30 -2.79 -16.54
C GLY A 234 12.92 -2.28 -15.23
N LEU A 235 12.09 -1.89 -14.25
CA LEU A 235 12.51 -1.47 -12.91
C LEU A 235 12.74 -2.65 -11.96
N LEU A 236 12.23 -3.85 -12.28
CA LEU A 236 12.47 -5.08 -11.54
C LEU A 236 13.18 -6.09 -12.43
N ALA A 237 14.28 -6.65 -11.94
CA ALA A 237 15.07 -7.63 -12.67
C ALA A 237 14.23 -8.90 -12.98
N PRO A 238 14.39 -9.52 -14.18
CA PRO A 238 13.61 -10.70 -14.55
C PRO A 238 13.77 -11.90 -13.60
N ASP A 239 14.95 -12.08 -13.00
CA ASP A 239 15.19 -13.16 -12.02
C ASP A 239 14.42 -12.92 -10.72
N LEU A 240 14.38 -11.68 -10.23
CA LEU A 240 13.62 -11.27 -9.04
C LEU A 240 12.12 -11.48 -9.27
N TRP A 241 11.60 -11.05 -10.43
CA TRP A 241 10.20 -11.29 -10.80
C TRP A 241 9.87 -12.79 -10.84
N SER A 242 10.75 -13.59 -11.44
CA SER A 242 10.56 -15.05 -11.55
C SER A 242 10.55 -15.72 -10.18
N ARG A 243 11.48 -15.34 -9.28
CA ARG A 243 11.54 -15.86 -7.90
C ARG A 243 10.32 -15.45 -7.07
N PHE A 244 9.91 -14.18 -7.16
CA PHE A 244 8.69 -13.68 -6.51
C PHE A 244 7.46 -14.48 -6.94
N LEU A 245 7.23 -14.61 -8.25
CA LEU A 245 6.07 -15.31 -8.78
C LEU A 245 6.09 -16.81 -8.45
N ALA A 246 7.26 -17.45 -8.51
CA ALA A 246 7.44 -18.84 -8.11
C ALA A 246 7.13 -19.05 -6.63
N ALA A 247 7.62 -18.18 -5.74
CA ALA A 247 7.33 -18.23 -4.31
C ALA A 247 5.82 -18.04 -4.03
N TYR A 248 5.17 -17.12 -4.72
CA TYR A 248 3.72 -16.88 -4.61
C TYR A 248 2.92 -18.13 -4.98
N ARG A 249 3.19 -18.70 -6.17
CA ARG A 249 2.52 -19.91 -6.68
C ARG A 249 2.76 -21.14 -5.80
N THR A 250 4.01 -21.38 -5.40
CA THR A 250 4.38 -22.52 -4.56
C THR A 250 3.70 -22.49 -3.19
N THR A 251 3.35 -21.29 -2.71
CA THR A 251 2.62 -21.08 -1.45
C THR A 251 1.10 -21.15 -1.63
N GLY A 252 0.61 -21.52 -2.82
CA GLY A 252 -0.82 -21.65 -3.10
C GLY A 252 -1.52 -20.32 -3.38
N GLY A 253 -0.79 -19.30 -3.85
CA GLY A 253 -1.37 -18.01 -4.20
C GLY A 253 -2.48 -18.11 -5.26
N ARG A 254 -3.59 -17.39 -5.05
CA ARG A 254 -4.86 -17.51 -5.81
C ARG A 254 -5.14 -16.36 -6.80
N ALA A 255 -4.29 -15.32 -6.82
CA ALA A 255 -4.50 -14.12 -7.63
C ALA A 255 -4.29 -14.36 -9.14
N VAL A 256 -3.43 -15.31 -9.47
CA VAL A 256 -3.01 -15.65 -10.84
C VAL A 256 -3.12 -17.16 -11.03
N ARG A 257 -3.13 -17.60 -12.29
CA ARG A 257 -3.08 -19.04 -12.61
C ARG A 257 -1.87 -19.75 -11.96
N PRO A 258 -2.05 -21.00 -11.51
CA PRO A 258 -0.99 -21.75 -10.83
C PRO A 258 0.24 -22.02 -11.72
N GLU A 259 0.05 -22.20 -13.04
CA GLU A 259 1.13 -22.33 -14.01
C GLU A 259 0.94 -21.45 -15.25
N GLY A 260 1.99 -21.37 -16.06
CA GLY A 260 1.98 -20.65 -17.33
C GLY A 260 2.06 -19.12 -17.18
N ASP A 261 1.61 -18.43 -18.23
CA ASP A 261 1.65 -16.98 -18.33
C ASP A 261 0.70 -16.29 -17.31
N PRO A 262 1.22 -15.45 -16.39
CA PRO A 262 0.39 -14.73 -15.41
C PRO A 262 -0.24 -13.43 -15.98
N TRP A 263 0.20 -12.96 -17.16
CA TRP A 263 -0.20 -11.65 -17.68
C TRP A 263 -1.69 -11.45 -17.92
N PRO A 264 -2.47 -12.46 -18.34
CA PRO A 264 -3.92 -12.29 -18.48
C PRO A 264 -4.62 -11.84 -17.19
N ASP A 265 -4.06 -12.18 -16.01
CA ASP A 265 -4.56 -11.74 -14.70
C ASP A 265 -3.93 -10.41 -14.26
N LEU A 266 -2.68 -10.15 -14.64
CA LEU A 266 -1.87 -9.04 -14.13
C LEU A 266 -1.86 -7.77 -15.00
N GLU A 267 -2.20 -7.87 -16.28
CA GLU A 267 -2.04 -6.77 -17.23
C GLU A 267 -2.78 -5.49 -16.79
N ILE A 268 -4.06 -5.63 -16.45
CA ILE A 268 -4.87 -4.48 -16.04
C ILE A 268 -4.39 -3.88 -14.71
N PRO A 269 -4.19 -4.65 -13.63
CA PRO A 269 -3.62 -4.12 -12.40
C PRO A 269 -2.25 -3.46 -12.58
N ALA A 270 -1.34 -4.07 -13.36
CA ALA A 270 0.00 -3.53 -13.61
C ALA A 270 -0.06 -2.18 -14.37
N ARG A 271 -0.91 -2.08 -15.40
CA ARG A 271 -1.16 -0.81 -16.10
C ARG A 271 -1.77 0.24 -15.17
N ALA A 272 -2.77 -0.14 -14.36
CA ALA A 272 -3.41 0.76 -13.40
C ALA A 272 -2.41 1.33 -12.38
N LEU A 273 -1.54 0.49 -11.85
CA LEU A 273 -0.51 0.94 -10.92
C LEU A 273 0.57 1.80 -11.59
N THR A 274 0.91 1.53 -12.85
CA THR A 274 1.80 2.41 -13.62
C THR A 274 1.20 3.81 -13.74
N VAL A 275 -0.09 3.90 -14.11
CA VAL A 275 -0.84 5.17 -14.17
C VAL A 275 -0.89 5.85 -12.80
N GLN A 276 -1.19 5.11 -11.73
CA GLN A 276 -1.19 5.63 -10.36
C GLN A 276 0.17 6.20 -9.97
N THR A 277 1.25 5.48 -10.26
CA THR A 277 2.62 5.88 -9.92
C THR A 277 3.03 7.13 -10.69
N ALA A 278 2.75 7.18 -11.99
CA ALA A 278 3.00 8.37 -12.81
C ALA A 278 2.19 9.58 -12.34
N ALA A 279 0.91 9.39 -12.01
CA ALA A 279 0.06 10.47 -11.51
C ALA A 279 0.59 11.06 -10.19
N LEU A 280 1.03 10.20 -9.26
CA LEU A 280 1.64 10.65 -8.01
C LEU A 280 2.99 11.34 -8.24
N ALA A 281 3.82 10.86 -9.16
CA ALA A 281 5.08 11.50 -9.53
C ALA A 281 4.85 12.92 -10.08
N VAL A 282 3.94 13.07 -11.04
CA VAL A 282 3.56 14.39 -11.59
C VAL A 282 2.99 15.30 -10.51
N ALA A 283 2.12 14.79 -9.63
CA ALA A 283 1.57 15.58 -8.53
C ALA A 283 2.65 16.09 -7.57
N LYS A 284 3.62 15.23 -7.21
CA LYS A 284 4.75 15.60 -6.33
C LYS A 284 5.66 16.62 -7.00
N ALA A 285 6.01 16.40 -8.26
CA ALA A 285 6.86 17.32 -9.03
C ALA A 285 6.21 18.69 -9.20
N ALA A 286 4.90 18.73 -9.47
CA ALA A 286 4.13 19.97 -9.56
C ALA A 286 4.11 20.72 -8.22
N ALA A 287 3.80 20.04 -7.12
CA ALA A 287 3.78 20.64 -5.79
C ALA A 287 5.16 21.18 -5.37
N ALA A 288 6.24 20.49 -5.72
CA ALA A 288 7.61 20.90 -5.44
C ALA A 288 8.19 21.85 -6.50
N SER A 289 7.42 22.26 -7.52
CA SER A 289 7.87 23.10 -8.62
C SER A 289 9.18 22.62 -9.27
N ARG A 290 9.32 21.30 -9.47
CA ARG A 290 10.52 20.66 -10.03
C ARG A 290 10.20 19.85 -11.28
N ALA A 291 11.25 19.52 -12.04
CA ALA A 291 11.16 18.52 -13.10
C ALA A 291 10.98 17.11 -12.52
N LEU A 292 10.49 16.18 -13.35
CA LEU A 292 10.52 14.76 -13.05
C LEU A 292 11.97 14.28 -13.02
N ASP A 293 12.29 13.37 -12.11
CA ASP A 293 13.56 12.64 -12.16
C ASP A 293 13.54 11.53 -13.22
N GLY A 294 14.66 10.81 -13.37
CA GLY A 294 14.79 9.75 -14.38
C GLY A 294 13.80 8.60 -14.19
N THR A 295 13.56 8.18 -12.96
CA THR A 295 12.61 7.10 -12.63
C THR A 295 11.17 7.55 -12.87
N GLU A 296 10.83 8.76 -12.41
CA GLU A 296 9.51 9.36 -12.63
C GLU A 296 9.21 9.54 -14.12
N THR A 297 10.21 9.95 -14.91
CA THR A 297 10.12 10.07 -16.37
C THR A 297 9.85 8.70 -17.02
N ALA A 298 10.59 7.66 -16.63
CA ALA A 298 10.43 6.32 -17.18
C ALA A 298 9.01 5.75 -16.98
N VAL A 299 8.38 6.03 -15.84
CA VAL A 299 6.98 5.61 -15.55
C VAL A 299 5.97 6.42 -16.37
N VAL A 300 6.20 7.72 -16.58
CA VAL A 300 5.38 8.55 -17.49
C VAL A 300 5.50 8.07 -18.93
N ASP A 301 6.71 7.74 -19.39
CA ASP A 301 6.94 7.21 -20.73
C ASP A 301 6.26 5.85 -20.92
N ALA A 302 6.21 5.03 -19.88
CA ALA A 302 5.44 3.78 -19.90
C ALA A 302 3.94 4.05 -20.13
N CYS A 303 3.36 5.08 -19.50
CA CYS A 303 1.98 5.49 -19.77
C CYS A 303 1.81 5.93 -21.24
N ALA A 304 2.75 6.69 -21.80
CA ALA A 304 2.68 7.11 -23.20
C ALA A 304 2.71 5.92 -24.18
N ARG A 305 3.51 4.89 -23.89
CA ARG A 305 3.56 3.66 -24.70
C ARG A 305 2.26 2.86 -24.66
N MET A 306 1.55 2.83 -23.53
CA MET A 306 0.25 2.15 -23.42
C MET A 306 -0.82 2.69 -24.38
N THR A 307 -0.69 3.96 -24.77
CA THR A 307 -1.66 4.66 -25.64
C THR A 307 -1.24 4.74 -27.10
N SER A 308 -0.04 4.26 -27.44
CA SER A 308 0.55 4.35 -28.77
C SER A 308 0.43 3.05 -29.58
N LEU A 309 -0.32 2.07 -29.06
CA LEU A 309 -0.57 0.76 -29.66
C LEU A 309 -2.01 0.67 -30.15
#